data_AF-K1UD32-F1
#
_entry.id   AF-K1UD32-F1
#
_cell.length_a   1.000
_cell.length_b   1.000
_cell.length_c   1.000
_cell.angle_alpha   90.00
_cell.angle_beta   90.00
_cell.angle_gamma   90.00
#
_symmetry.space_group_name_H-M   'P 1'
#
loop_
_entity.id
_entity.type
_entity.pdbx_description
1 polymer ?
#
loop_
_entity_poly.entity_id
_entity_poly.type
_entity_poly.pdbx_seq_one_letter_code
_entity_poly.pdbx_strand_id
1 'polypeptide(L)'
;MLRGVFGKDPVFLARYGGDEFAVLGDWFGQEQIEEAIARIQEGIDRFNKEGQLPLQLSMSIGYAFWHEAGRRGENLIQQADERMYEEKQKKKRMRA
;
A
#
# COMPACT_ATOMS: atom_id res chain seq x y z
N MET A 1 7.10 -9.74 4.40
CA MET A 1 5.93 -9.81 3.49
C MET A 1 6.12 -8.95 2.24
N LEU A 2 6.15 -7.60 2.31
CA LEU A 2 6.23 -6.73 1.12
C LEU A 2 7.42 -7.02 0.17
N ARG A 3 8.62 -7.33 0.71
CA ARG A 3 9.75 -7.79 -0.11
C ARG A 3 9.48 -9.10 -0.87
N GLY A 4 8.65 -9.99 -0.31
CA GLY A 4 8.24 -11.20 -1.00
C GLY A 4 7.17 -10.93 -2.06
N VAL A 5 6.35 -9.89 -1.88
CA VAL A 5 5.38 -9.44 -2.88
C VAL A 5 6.12 -8.83 -4.08
N PHE A 6 6.97 -7.83 -3.85
CA PHE A 6 7.60 -7.03 -4.92
C PHE A 6 9.03 -7.43 -5.27
N GLY A 7 9.55 -8.55 -4.76
CA GLY A 7 10.99 -8.84 -4.78
C GLY A 7 11.65 -8.95 -6.16
N LYS A 8 10.87 -9.07 -7.24
CA LYS A 8 11.34 -9.09 -8.62
C LYS A 8 10.88 -7.86 -9.43
N ASP A 9 10.00 -7.05 -8.85
CA ASP A 9 9.42 -5.91 -9.53
C ASP A 9 10.42 -4.74 -9.46
N PRO A 10 10.55 -3.92 -10.52
CA PRO A 10 11.46 -2.78 -10.55
C PRO A 10 10.91 -1.61 -9.72
N VAL A 11 10.70 -1.84 -8.42
CA VAL A 11 10.14 -0.87 -7.48
C VAL A 11 11.11 -0.60 -6.34
N PHE A 12 11.12 0.64 -5.88
CA PHE A 12 11.78 1.06 -4.67
C PHE A 12 10.86 0.84 -3.46
N LEU A 13 11.31 0.02 -2.52
CA LEU A 13 10.62 -0.23 -1.26
C LEU A 13 11.31 0.51 -0.12
N ALA A 14 10.56 1.34 0.61
CA ALA A 14 11.05 2.04 1.79
C ALA A 14 10.15 1.78 3.00
N ARG A 15 10.77 1.72 4.19
CA ARG A 15 10.06 1.94 5.44
C ARG A 15 10.07 3.44 5.69
N TYR A 16 8.90 4.07 5.66
CA TYR A 16 8.78 5.52 5.72
C TYR A 16 8.89 6.02 7.16
N GLY A 17 8.24 5.33 8.10
CA GLY A 17 8.34 5.60 9.54
C GLY A 17 7.45 4.64 10.33
N GLY A 18 7.85 4.21 11.52
CA GLY A 18 7.00 3.32 12.34
C GLY A 18 6.57 2.04 11.59
N ASP A 19 5.27 1.86 11.42
CA ASP A 19 4.61 0.79 10.65
C ASP A 19 4.21 1.20 9.22
N GLU A 20 4.64 2.37 8.75
CA GLU A 20 4.37 2.91 7.42
C GLU A 20 5.44 2.50 6.40
N PHE A 21 4.97 2.11 5.22
CA PHE A 21 5.80 1.65 4.11
C PHE A 21 5.39 2.36 2.83
N ALA A 22 6.38 2.65 1.99
CA ALA A 22 6.19 3.25 0.67
C ALA A 22 6.71 2.32 -0.43
N VAL A 23 5.96 2.26 -1.53
CA VAL A 23 6.34 1.56 -2.77
C VAL A 23 6.33 2.58 -3.90
N LEU A 24 7.50 2.82 -4.51
CA LEU A 24 7.66 3.76 -5.61
C LEU A 24 8.16 3.01 -6.84
N GLY A 25 7.56 3.24 -8.00
CA GLY A 25 7.95 2.58 -9.25
C GLY A 25 7.25 3.20 -10.45
N ASP A 26 7.55 2.67 -11.62
CA ASP A 26 6.87 3.04 -12.85
C ASP A 26 5.55 2.27 -12.96
N TRP A 27 4.45 2.99 -12.75
CA TRP A 27 3.09 2.47 -12.82
C TRP A 27 2.36 3.15 -13.98
N PHE A 28 1.92 2.37 -14.96
CA PHE A 28 1.35 2.86 -16.22
C PHE A 28 -0.17 2.97 -16.22
N GLY A 29 -0.82 2.71 -15.09
CA GLY A 29 -2.26 2.87 -14.95
C GLY A 29 -2.80 2.28 -13.66
N GLN A 30 -4.10 2.50 -13.46
CA GLN A 30 -4.84 2.04 -12.29
C GLN A 30 -4.83 0.50 -12.15
N GLU A 31 -4.96 -0.23 -13.26
CA GLU A 31 -4.98 -1.70 -13.25
C GLU A 31 -3.72 -2.32 -12.61
N GLN A 32 -2.53 -1.79 -12.92
CA GLN A 32 -1.28 -2.27 -12.33
C GLN A 32 -1.19 -1.99 -10.82
N ILE A 33 -1.73 -0.85 -10.39
CA ILE A 33 -1.81 -0.51 -8.96
C ILE A 33 -2.80 -1.44 -8.25
N GLU A 34 -3.97 -1.70 -8.85
CA GLU A 34 -4.97 -2.62 -8.31
C GLU A 34 -4.42 -4.05 -8.20
N GLU A 35 -3.68 -4.52 -9.20
CA GLU A 35 -2.98 -5.81 -9.16
C GLU A 35 -1.94 -5.86 -8.03
N ALA A 36 -1.14 -4.79 -7.86
CA ALA A 36 -0.19 -4.70 -6.77
C ALA A 36 -0.86 -4.72 -5.40
N ILE A 37 -1.97 -4.01 -5.24
CA ILE A 37 -2.78 -4.01 -4.01
C ILE A 37 -3.35 -5.40 -3.75
N ALA A 38 -3.87 -6.09 -4.77
CA ALA A 38 -4.37 -7.46 -4.65
C ALA A 38 -3.27 -8.42 -4.17
N ARG A 39 -2.07 -8.35 -4.77
CA ARG A 39 -0.91 -9.16 -4.34
C ARG A 39 -0.48 -8.88 -2.90
N ILE A 40 -0.56 -7.62 -2.45
CA ILE A 40 -0.32 -7.27 -1.04
C ILE A 40 -1.39 -7.93 -0.15
N GLN A 41 -2.67 -7.82 -0.53
CA GLN A 41 -3.79 -8.38 0.23
C GLN A 41 -3.69 -9.90 0.36
N GLU A 42 -3.34 -10.61 -0.72
CA GLU A 42 -3.06 -12.05 -0.67
C GLU A 42 -1.89 -12.39 0.28
N GLY A 43 -0.85 -11.55 0.29
CA GLY A 43 0.28 -11.68 1.21
C GLY A 43 -0.13 -11.51 2.67
N ILE A 44 -1.04 -10.58 2.96
CA ILE A 44 -1.64 -10.37 4.29
C ILE A 44 -2.50 -11.58 4.67
N ASP A 45 -3.38 -12.04 3.78
CA ASP A 45 -4.30 -13.13 4.05
C ASP A 45 -3.55 -14.44 4.33
N ARG A 46 -2.48 -14.71 3.58
CA ARG A 46 -1.59 -15.84 3.85
C ARG A 46 -0.92 -15.72 5.21
N PHE A 47 -0.33 -14.56 5.52
CA PHE A 47 0.31 -14.31 6.82
C PHE A 47 -0.67 -14.51 7.99
N ASN A 48 -1.90 -14.03 7.84
CA ASN A 48 -2.96 -14.17 8.82
C ASN A 48 -3.43 -15.62 9.00
N LYS A 49 -3.53 -16.39 7.92
CA LYS A 49 -3.90 -17.82 7.94
C LYS A 49 -2.86 -18.69 8.62
N GLU A 50 -1.57 -18.35 8.45
CA GLU A 50 -0.48 -19.06 9.10
C GLU A 50 -0.47 -18.87 10.63
N GLY A 51 -1.24 -17.92 11.16
CA GLY A 51 -1.44 -17.74 12.60
C GLY A 51 -0.17 -17.36 13.35
N GLN A 52 0.81 -16.75 12.67
CA GLN A 52 2.11 -16.39 13.25
C GLN A 52 1.99 -15.39 14.41
N LEU A 53 0.89 -14.62 14.45
CA LEU A 53 0.57 -13.68 15.52
C LEU A 53 -0.84 -13.98 16.06
N PRO A 54 -1.10 -13.68 17.34
CA PRO A 54 -2.44 -13.81 17.94
C PRO A 54 -3.43 -12.74 17.43
N LEU A 55 -3.05 -11.97 16.41
CA LEU A 55 -3.75 -10.82 15.88
C LEU A 55 -3.81 -10.93 14.35
N GLN A 56 -4.93 -10.50 13.77
CA GLN A 56 -5.09 -10.39 12.32
C GLN A 56 -4.46 -9.08 11.84
N LEU A 57 -3.45 -9.19 10.98
CA LEU A 57 -2.82 -8.05 10.33
C LEU A 57 -3.75 -7.48 9.25
N SER A 58 -3.76 -6.16 9.12
CA SER A 58 -4.43 -5.48 8.01
C SER A 58 -3.69 -4.21 7.66
N MET A 59 -3.67 -3.83 6.39
CA MET A 59 -3.04 -2.59 5.93
C MET A 59 -4.07 -1.67 5.27
N SER A 60 -3.94 -0.36 5.48
CA SER A 60 -4.60 0.66 4.66
C SER A 60 -3.60 1.13 3.62
N ILE A 61 -4.04 1.22 2.36
CA ILE A 61 -3.15 1.52 1.23
C ILE A 61 -3.77 2.66 0.45
N GLY A 62 -2.96 3.69 0.19
CA GLY A 62 -3.28 4.78 -0.72
C GLY A 62 -2.17 4.91 -1.75
N TYR A 63 -2.51 5.46 -2.92
CA TYR A 63 -1.59 5.63 -4.03
C TYR A 63 -1.90 6.94 -4.76
N ALA A 64 -0.89 7.49 -5.43
CA ALA A 64 -1.04 8.65 -6.29
C ALA A 64 -0.15 8.51 -7.53
N PHE A 65 -0.58 9.11 -8.64
CA PHE A 65 0.21 9.16 -9.86
C PHE A 65 0.94 10.50 -9.98
N TRP A 66 2.16 10.46 -10.53
CA TRP A 66 3.00 11.65 -10.72
C TRP A 66 2.29 12.78 -11.49
N HIS A 67 1.47 12.43 -12.47
CA HIS A 67 0.73 13.40 -13.26
C HIS A 67 -0.43 14.06 -12.48
N GLU A 68 -1.03 13.37 -11.52
CA GLU A 68 -2.08 13.92 -10.62
C GLU A 68 -1.49 14.82 -9.54
N ALA A 69 -0.24 14.54 -9.14
CA ALA A 69 0.50 15.28 -8.12
C ALA A 69 1.01 16.67 -8.57
N GLY A 70 0.62 17.16 -9.76
CA GLY A 70 1.19 18.39 -10.32
C GLY A 70 2.70 18.31 -10.53
N ARG A 71 3.25 17.09 -10.66
CA ARG A 71 4.69 16.80 -10.87
C ARG A 71 5.59 17.35 -9.77
N ARG A 72 5.16 17.26 -8.51
CA ARG A 72 5.98 17.56 -7.32
C ARG A 72 6.04 16.37 -6.39
N GLY A 73 7.22 16.10 -5.85
CA GLY A 73 7.45 14.99 -4.94
C GLY A 73 6.62 15.09 -3.66
N GLU A 74 6.54 16.28 -3.06
CA GLU A 74 5.76 16.47 -1.83
C GLU A 74 4.27 16.19 -2.05
N ASN A 75 3.72 16.69 -3.16
CA ASN A 75 2.32 16.46 -3.53
C ASN A 75 2.02 14.98 -3.78
N LEU A 76 2.97 14.23 -4.38
CA LEU A 76 2.79 12.80 -4.64
C LEU A 76 2.64 12.02 -3.33
N ILE A 77 3.51 12.30 -2.38
CA ILE A 77 3.47 11.69 -1.05
C ILE A 77 2.21 12.10 -0.32
N GLN A 78 1.89 13.40 -0.31
CA GLN A 78 0.70 13.93 0.36
C GLN A 78 -0.59 13.30 -0.16
N GLN A 79 -0.78 13.20 -1.48
CA GLN A 79 -1.99 12.60 -2.05
C GLN A 79 -2.10 11.09 -1.75
N ALA A 80 -0.98 10.37 -1.78
CA ALA A 80 -0.97 8.96 -1.42
C ALA A 80 -1.35 8.76 0.06
N ASP A 81 -0.85 9.63 0.95
CA ASP A 81 -1.17 9.63 2.37
C ASP A 81 -2.64 9.97 2.66
N GLU A 82 -3.17 11.01 2.02
CA GLU A 82 -4.59 11.39 2.13
C GLU A 82 -5.52 10.24 1.73
N ARG A 83 -5.25 9.59 0.58
CA ARG A 83 -6.02 8.43 0.10
C ARG A 83 -5.86 7.21 1.03
N MET A 84 -4.69 7.02 1.62
CA MET A 84 -4.45 5.95 2.60
C MET A 84 -5.23 6.19 3.89
N TYR A 85 -5.30 7.44 4.33
CA TYR A 85 -6.11 7.84 5.48
C TYR A 85 -7.61 7.66 5.21
N GLU A 86 -8.11 8.04 4.02
CA GLU A 86 -9.49 7.76 3.61
C GLU A 86 -9.81 6.26 3.68
N GLU A 87 -8.92 5.42 3.18
CA GLU A 87 -9.07 3.96 3.23
C GLU A 87 -9.06 3.45 4.68
N LYS A 88 -8.21 4.00 5.55
CA LYS A 88 -8.21 3.71 6.99
C LYS A 88 -9.55 4.06 7.65
N GLN A 89 -10.16 5.18 7.27
CA GLN A 89 -11.49 5.56 7.78
C GLN A 89 -12.59 4.63 7.27
N LYS A 90 -12.57 4.25 5.98
CA LYS A 90 -13.51 3.27 5.42
C LYS A 90 -13.43 1.94 6.17
N LYS A 91 -12.22 1.40 6.38
CA LYS A 91 -12.01 0.15 7.14
C LYS A 91 -12.46 0.24 8.60
N LYS A 92 -12.22 1.37 9.27
CA LYS A 92 -12.73 1.59 10.63
C LYS A 92 -14.25 1.56 10.69
N ARG A 93 -14.94 2.18 9.73
CA ARG A 93 -16.41 2.19 9.64
C ARG A 93 -16.99 0.80 9.37
N MET A 94 -16.33 -0.04 8.58
CA MET A 94 -16.78 -1.41 8.31
C MET A 94 -16.56 -2.38 9.48
N ARG A 95 -15.74 -2.01 10.47
CA ARG A 95 -15.44 -2.82 11.67
C ARG A 95 -16.25 -2.41 12.90
N ALA A 96 -16.92 -1.26 12.83
CA ALA A 96 -17.79 -0.73 13.88
C ALA A 96 -19.20 -1.28 13.71
#